data_AF-A0A0E3ZHB7-F1
#
_entry.id   AF-A0A0E3ZHB7-F1
#
_cell.length_a   1.000
_cell.length_b   1.000
_cell.length_c   1.000
_cell.angle_alpha   90.00
_cell.angle_beta   90.00
_cell.angle_gamma   90.00
#
_symmetry.space_group_name_H-M   'P 1'
#
loop_
_entity.id
_entity.type
_entity.pdbx_description
1 polymer ?
#
loop_
_entity_poly.entity_id
_entity_poly.type
_entity_poly.pdbx_seq_one_letter_code
_entity_poly.pdbx_strand_id
1 'polypeptide(L)' 'MKNASSNTSLRSLIKDPSQLADIVRDPKSGIDFYNGLSAKEQQYIVFAAAAGLIAYGIYLGRQNK' A
#
# COMPACT_ATOMS: atom_id res chain seq x y z
N MET A 1 0.60 -13.51 -24.04
CA MET A 1 1.07 -12.58 -22.98
C MET A 1 0.33 -11.28 -23.18
N LYS A 2 -0.61 -10.95 -22.28
CA LYS A 2 -1.51 -9.80 -22.44
C LYS A 2 -0.89 -8.62 -21.69
N ASN A 3 -0.35 -7.68 -22.46
CA ASN A 3 0.15 -6.40 -21.95
C ASN A 3 -1.03 -5.62 -21.35
N ALA A 4 -1.03 -5.46 -20.03
CA ALA A 4 -1.95 -4.57 -19.32
C ALA A 4 -1.11 -3.58 -18.49
N SER A 5 -0.35 -2.72 -19.17
CA SER A 5 0.19 -1.49 -18.58
C SER A 5 -0.94 -0.48 -18.39
N SER A 6 -1.92 -0.79 -17.56
CA SER A 6 -2.95 0.16 -17.13
C SER A 6 -2.42 0.98 -15.96
N ASN A 7 -1.41 1.84 -16.20
CA ASN A 7 -0.98 2.96 -15.32
C ASN A 7 -1.20 2.77 -13.80
N THR A 8 -0.80 1.61 -13.25
CA THR A 8 -0.90 1.34 -11.82
C THR A 8 0.12 2.23 -11.12
N SER A 9 -0.37 3.19 -10.32
CA SER A 9 0.47 4.12 -9.59
C SER A 9 -0.20 4.46 -8.27
N LEU A 10 0.58 4.89 -7.28
CA LEU A 10 0.00 5.34 -6.01
C LEU A 10 -0.96 6.52 -6.22
N ARG A 11 -0.77 7.28 -7.30
CA ARG A 11 -1.64 8.41 -7.66
C ARG A 11 -3.02 7.97 -8.16
N SER A 12 -3.17 6.75 -8.70
CA SER A 12 -4.48 6.23 -9.11
C SER A 12 -5.34 5.91 -7.88
N LEU A 13 -4.74 5.38 -6.80
CA LEU A 13 -5.44 5.15 -5.53
C LEU A 13 -5.96 6.43 -4.88
N ILE A 14 -5.22 7.54 -5.02
CA ILE A 14 -5.67 8.84 -4.50
C ILE A 14 -6.86 9.38 -5.31
N LYS A 15 -6.87 9.16 -6.62
CA LYS A 15 -7.94 9.61 -7.51
C LYS A 15 -9.20 8.75 -7.39
N ASP A 16 -9.03 7.45 -7.13
CA ASP A 16 -10.10 6.50 -6.97
C ASP A 16 -9.89 5.68 -5.68
N PRO A 17 -10.34 6.21 -4.54
CA PRO A 17 -10.18 5.55 -3.25
C PRO A 17 -10.99 4.26 -3.13
N SER A 18 -11.91 3.97 -4.05
CA SER A 18 -12.67 2.71 -4.04
C SER A 18 -11.77 1.49 -4.29
N GLN A 19 -10.68 1.66 -5.03
CA GLN A 19 -9.66 0.62 -5.23
C GLN A 19 -8.99 0.19 -3.91
N LEU A 20 -8.95 1.06 -2.90
CA LEU A 20 -8.46 0.69 -1.58
C LEU A 20 -9.40 -0.31 -0.90
N ALA A 21 -10.71 -0.21 -1.13
CA ALA A 21 -11.67 -1.16 -0.59
C ALA A 21 -11.44 -2.57 -1.15
N ASP A 22 -11.15 -2.66 -2.45
CA ASP A 22 -10.82 -3.94 -3.10
C ASP A 22 -9.51 -4.52 -2.56
N ILE A 23 -8.47 -3.69 -2.39
CA ILE A 23 -7.17 -4.07 -1.81
C ILE A 23 -7.32 -4.58 -0.37
N VAL A 24 -8.17 -3.94 0.44
CA VAL A 24 -8.38 -4.34 1.84
C VAL A 24 -9.24 -5.60 1.94
N ARG A 25 -10.21 -5.77 1.04
CA ARG A 25 -11.15 -6.90 1.08
C ARG A 25 -10.53 -8.19 0.55
N ASP A 26 -9.65 -8.10 -0.44
CA ASP A 26 -8.95 -9.26 -1.01
C ASP A 26 -7.42 -9.05 -0.99
N PRO A 27 -6.68 -9.86 -0.21
CA PRO A 27 -5.23 -9.74 -0.12
C PRO A 27 -4.54 -9.95 -1.47
N LYS A 28 -5.13 -10.71 -2.40
CA LYS A 28 -4.56 -10.94 -3.73
C LYS A 28 -4.54 -9.65 -4.55
N SER A 29 -5.61 -8.86 -4.47
CA SER A 29 -5.73 -7.56 -5.16
C SER A 29 -4.65 -6.58 -4.69
N GLY A 30 -4.32 -6.60 -3.39
CA GLY A 30 -3.23 -5.81 -2.83
C GLY A 30 -1.85 -6.22 -3.37
N ILE A 31 -1.59 -7.53 -3.48
CA ILE A 31 -0.32 -8.05 -4.02
C ILE A 31 -0.19 -7.73 -5.51
N ASP A 32 -1.25 -7.92 -6.29
CA ASP A 32 -1.26 -7.61 -7.72
C ASP A 32 -1.08 -6.10 -7.96
N PHE A 33 -1.69 -5.26 -7.13
CA PHE A 33 -1.46 -3.81 -7.15
C PHE A 33 0.00 -3.47 -6.85
N TYR A 34 0.57 -3.99 -5.75
CA TYR A 34 1.95 -3.74 -5.35
C TYR A 34 2.95 -4.19 -6.43
N ASN A 35 2.72 -5.35 -7.04
CA ASN A 35 3.56 -5.87 -8.13
C ASN A 35 3.46 -5.03 -9.42
N GLY A 36 2.34 -4.33 -9.62
CA GLY A 36 2.15 -3.41 -10.74
C GLY A 36 2.82 -2.04 -10.57
N LEU A 37 3.31 -1.71 -9.37
CA LEU A 37 3.97 -0.44 -9.07
C LEU A 37 5.40 -0.39 -9.62
N SER A 38 5.88 0.83 -9.89
CA SER A 38 7.31 1.04 -10.13
C SER A 38 8.15 0.72 -8.88
N ALA A 39 9.42 0.34 -9.05
CA ALA A 39 10.31 0.04 -7.92
C ALA A 39 10.40 1.20 -6.91
N LYS A 40 10.31 2.45 -7.39
CA LYS A 40 10.31 3.64 -6.53
C LYS A 40 9.03 3.73 -5.68
N GLU A 41 7.88 3.42 -6.25
CA GLU A 41 6.60 3.42 -5.53
C GLU A 41 6.49 2.26 -4.54
N GLN A 42 7.04 1.09 -4.90
CA GLN A 42 7.18 -0.04 -3.98
C GLN A 42 8.01 0.36 -2.75
N GLN A 43 9.15 1.03 -2.95
CA GLN A 43 9.96 1.54 -1.85
C GLN A 43 9.17 2.49 -0.93
N TYR A 44 8.34 3.39 -1.49
CA TYR A 44 7.50 4.27 -0.67
C TYR A 44 6.51 3.51 0.20
N ILE A 45 5.86 2.47 -0.32
CA ILE A 45 4.97 1.62 0.50
C ILE A 45 5.74 0.96 1.63
N VAL A 46 6.92 0.39 1.35
CA VAL A 46 7.74 -0.28 2.37
C VAL A 46 8.18 0.70 3.47
N PHE A 47 8.64 1.89 3.08
CA PHE A 47 9.00 2.93 4.05
C PHE A 47 7.81 3.41 4.89
N ALA A 48 6.64 3.62 4.26
CA ALA A 48 5.43 4.00 4.97
C ALA A 48 4.98 2.91 5.95
N ALA A 49 5.05 1.63 5.56
CA ALA A 49 4.75 0.51 6.44
C ALA A 49 5.70 0.46 7.63
N ALA A 50 7.01 0.59 7.41
CA ALA A 50 8.00 0.61 8.50
C ALA A 50 7.76 1.78 9.48
N ALA A 51 7.54 3.00 8.96
CA ALA A 51 7.21 4.16 9.78
C ALA A 51 5.92 3.96 10.58
N GLY A 52 4.88 3.38 9.96
CA GLY A 52 3.62 3.04 10.62
C GLY A 52 3.80 2.04 11.76
N LEU A 53 4.61 1.01 11.56
CA LEU A 53 4.92 0.03 12.61
C LEU A 53 5.68 0.67 13.78
N ILE A 54 6.66 1.54 13.50
CA ILE A 54 7.38 2.28 14.54
C ILE A 54 6.42 3.17 15.33
N ALA A 55 5.59 3.96 14.65
CA ALA A 55 4.62 4.84 15.27
C ALA A 55 3.61 4.07 16.14
N TYR A 56 3.12 2.92 15.64
CA TYR A 56 2.21 2.05 16.38
C TYR A 56 2.88 1.42 17.61
N GLY A 57 4.14 1.01 17.51
CA GLY A 57 4.93 0.52 18.64
C GLY A 57 5.10 1.58 19.74
N ILE A 58 5.39 2.82 19.36
CA ILE A 58 5.47 3.96 20.30
C ILE A 58 4.10 4.21 20.96
N TYR A 59 3.02 4.18 20.18
CA TYR A 59 1.66 4.37 20.68
C TYR A 59 1.27 3.31 21.72
N LEU A 60 1.49 2.03 21.42
CA LEU A 60 1.28 0.91 22.34
C LEU A 60 2.11 1.04 23.62
N GLY A 61 3.39 1.45 23.50
CA GLY A 61 4.27 1.68 24.63
C GLY A 61 3.82 2.85 25.53
N ARG A 62 3.07 3.82 24.97
CA ARG A 62 2.46 4.92 25.73
C ARG A 62 1.17 4.53 26.43
N GLN A 63 0.34 3.66 25.83
CA GLN A 63 -0.92 3.20 26.44
C GLN A 63 -0.71 2.26 27.63
N ASN A 64 0.42 1.55 27.69
CA ASN A 64 0.73 0.61 28.78
C ASN A 64 1.48 1.27 29.97
N LYS A 65 1.52 2.61 30.05
CA LYS A 65 2.05 3.39 31.16
C LYS A 65 0.93 4.19 31.82
#